data_AF-A0A1I2RQE9-F1
#
_entry.id   AF-A0A1I2RQE9-F1
#
_cell.length_a   1.000
_cell.length_b   1.000
_cell.length_c   1.000
_cell.angle_alpha   90.00
_cell.angle_beta   90.00
_cell.angle_gamma   90.00
#
_symmetry.space_group_name_H-M   'P 1'
#
loop_
_entity.id
_entity.type
_entity.pdbx_description
1 polymer ?
#
loop_
_entity_poly.entity_id
_entity_poly.type
_entity_poly.pdbx_seq_one_letter_code
_entity_poly.pdbx_strand_id
1 'polypeptide(L)'
;MSIMTSDVSKVEKASGNFAMGELNPYLEASDWGWQIDPVGLRMTLNEYWNRYRVPLFIVENGLGALDEINDVYGHIDENGDYGQN
;
A
#
# COMPACT_ATOMS: atom_id res chain seq x y z
N MET A 1 -6.85 -2.70 5.43
CA MET A 1 -6.42 -3.89 4.67
C MET A 1 -7.56 -4.89 4.74
N SER A 2 -8.13 -5.26 3.60
CA SER A 2 -9.28 -6.18 3.50
C SER A 2 -8.78 -7.52 2.96
N ILE A 3 -8.96 -8.59 3.72
CA ILE A 3 -8.67 -9.97 3.29
C ILE A 3 -9.99 -10.72 3.12
N MET A 4 -10.08 -11.56 2.09
CA MET A 4 -11.24 -12.45 1.87
C MET A 4 -10.88 -13.86 2.32
N THR A 5 -11.86 -14.60 2.85
CA THR A 5 -11.76 -16.05 3.08
C THR A 5 -12.75 -16.74 2.16
N SER A 6 -12.27 -17.32 1.06
CA SER A 6 -13.04 -18.19 0.18
C SER A 6 -12.34 -19.54 -0.01
N ASP A 7 -13.09 -20.49 -0.57
CA ASP A 7 -12.73 -21.91 -0.72
C ASP A 7 -11.35 -22.13 -1.34
N VAL A 8 -10.57 -23.05 -0.74
CA VAL A 8 -9.12 -23.29 -0.85
C VAL A 8 -8.62 -23.67 -2.26
N SER A 9 -9.45 -23.55 -3.31
CA SER A 9 -9.21 -24.20 -4.59
C SER A 9 -8.74 -23.31 -5.74
N LYS A 10 -8.81 -21.95 -5.71
CA LYS A 10 -8.54 -21.17 -6.94
C LYS A 10 -7.99 -19.73 -6.86
N VAL A 11 -7.28 -19.29 -5.81
CA VAL A 11 -6.71 -17.92 -5.81
C VAL A 11 -5.24 -17.89 -5.36
N GLU A 12 -4.44 -17.08 -6.04
CA GLU A 12 -3.01 -16.89 -5.75
C GLU A 12 -2.82 -16.45 -4.29
N LYS A 13 -1.94 -17.16 -3.59
CA LYS A 13 -1.63 -16.89 -2.19
C LYS A 13 -0.75 -15.65 -2.11
N ALA A 14 -1.15 -14.68 -1.30
CA ALA A 14 -0.30 -13.54 -0.97
C ALA A 14 1.02 -14.05 -0.36
N SER A 15 2.15 -13.77 -1.00
CA SER A 15 3.49 -14.14 -0.52
C SER A 15 4.10 -12.95 0.22
N GLY A 16 4.11 -13.02 1.55
CA GLY A 16 4.67 -12.04 2.46
C GLY A 16 4.33 -12.39 3.91
N ASN A 17 4.91 -11.70 4.89
CA ASN A 17 4.70 -11.94 6.34
C ASN A 17 3.24 -11.78 6.84
N PHE A 18 2.27 -11.65 5.95
CA PHE A 18 0.86 -11.47 6.26
C PHE A 18 0.14 -12.82 6.24
N ALA A 19 -0.31 -13.20 7.43
CA ALA A 19 -0.95 -14.47 7.71
C ALA A 19 -2.16 -14.74 6.80
N MET A 20 -2.12 -15.90 6.13
CA MET A 20 -3.28 -16.75 5.80
C MET A 20 -4.56 -16.03 5.33
N GLY A 21 -4.50 -15.30 4.22
CA GLY A 21 -5.68 -14.78 3.53
C GLY A 21 -5.51 -14.88 2.02
N GLU A 22 -6.61 -15.15 1.31
CA GLU A 22 -6.62 -15.10 -0.15
C GLU A 22 -6.60 -13.64 -0.63
N LEU A 23 -5.91 -13.39 -1.75
CA LEU A 23 -5.92 -12.08 -2.37
C LEU A 23 -7.34 -11.73 -2.84
N ASN A 24 -7.84 -10.56 -2.46
CA ASN A 24 -9.10 -10.05 -2.98
C ASN A 24 -8.99 -9.71 -4.47
N PRO A 25 -9.72 -10.37 -5.39
CA PRO A 25 -9.58 -10.17 -6.84
C PRO A 25 -10.08 -8.81 -7.33
N TYR A 26 -10.77 -8.03 -6.47
CA TYR A 26 -11.28 -6.70 -6.78
C TYR A 26 -10.31 -5.57 -6.41
N LEU A 27 -9.14 -5.90 -5.86
CA LEU A 27 -8.14 -4.93 -5.43
C LEU A 27 -6.87 -5.09 -6.24
N GLU A 28 -6.33 -3.96 -6.70
CA GLU A 28 -5.01 -3.89 -7.30
C GLU A 28 -3.94 -4.24 -6.25
N ALA A 29 -2.84 -4.82 -6.71
CA ALA A 29 -1.70 -5.13 -5.86
C ALA A 29 -0.47 -4.35 -6.33
N SER A 30 0.34 -3.89 -5.38
CA SER A 30 1.69 -3.36 -5.64
C SER A 30 2.58 -4.44 -6.26
N ASP A 31 3.75 -4.08 -6.80
CA ASP A 31 4.70 -5.05 -7.35
C ASP A 31 5.24 -6.05 -6.30
N TRP A 32 5.06 -5.75 -5.01
CA TRP A 32 5.38 -6.61 -3.85
C TRP A 32 4.21 -7.51 -3.43
N GLY A 33 3.12 -7.55 -4.20
CA GLY A 33 1.93 -8.35 -3.92
C GLY A 33 1.04 -7.78 -2.80
N TRP A 34 1.28 -6.56 -2.30
CA TRP A 34 0.44 -5.92 -1.30
C TRP A 34 -0.80 -5.32 -1.92
N GLN A 35 -1.98 -5.69 -1.43
CA GLN A 35 -3.24 -5.15 -1.93
C GLN A 35 -3.41 -3.69 -1.53
N ILE A 36 -3.74 -2.86 -2.51
CA ILE A 36 -3.98 -1.43 -2.34
C ILE A 36 -5.48 -1.22 -2.14
N ASP A 37 -5.87 -0.85 -0.92
CA ASP A 37 -7.27 -0.68 -0.53
C ASP A 37 -7.51 0.66 0.19
N PRO A 38 -7.79 1.74 -0.55
CA PRO A 38 -8.07 3.04 0.04
C PRO A 38 -9.42 3.07 0.77
N VAL A 39 -10.39 2.26 0.35
CA VAL A 39 -11.71 2.18 1.00
C VAL A 39 -11.59 1.49 2.35
N GLY A 40 -10.78 0.44 2.44
CA GLY A 40 -10.47 -0.26 3.69
C GLY A 40 -9.90 0.67 4.75
N LEU A 41 -9.00 1.60 4.39
CA LEU A 41 -8.49 2.60 5.34
C LEU A 41 -9.62 3.45 5.92
N ARG A 42 -10.53 3.96 5.06
CA ARG A 42 -11.70 4.72 5.51
C ARG A 42 -12.59 3.89 6.43
N MET A 43 -12.84 2.62 6.10
CA MET A 43 -13.67 1.74 6.92
C MET A 43 -13.06 1.53 8.31
N THR A 44 -11.75 1.28 8.39
CA THR A 44 -11.03 1.13 9.66
C THR A 44 -11.10 2.40 10.51
N LEU A 45 -10.91 3.59 9.91
CA LEU A 45 -11.04 4.86 10.63
C LEU A 45 -12.46 5.07 11.17
N ASN A 46 -13.48 4.77 10.37
CA ASN A 46 -14.88 4.84 10.80
C ASN A 46 -15.16 3.89 11.96
N GLU A 47 -14.64 2.66 11.92
CA GLU A 47 -14.78 1.69 13.00
C GLU A 47 -14.17 2.18 14.31
N TYR A 48 -12.93 2.68 14.25
CA TYR A 48 -12.26 3.21 15.44
C TYR A 48 -12.94 4.46 16.00
N TRP A 49 -13.41 5.37 15.13
CA TRP A 49 -14.18 6.51 15.58
C TRP A 49 -15.50 6.08 16.23
N ASN A 50 -16.22 5.16 15.61
CA ASN A 50 -17.48 4.64 16.15
C ASN A 50 -17.30 4.00 17.53
N ARG A 51 -16.17 3.30 17.74
CA ARG A 51 -15.86 2.60 18.98
C ARG A 51 -15.35 3.52 20.09
N TYR A 52 -14.43 4.43 19.79
CA TYR A 52 -13.69 5.17 20.81
C TYR A 52 -14.02 6.65 20.89
N ARG A 53 -14.60 7.25 19.84
CA ARG A 53 -15.02 8.67 19.80
C ARG A 53 -13.92 9.65 20.20
N VAL A 54 -12.67 9.32 19.88
CA VAL A 54 -11.51 10.20 20.05
C VAL A 54 -10.89 10.52 18.69
N PRO A 55 -10.29 11.71 18.50
CA PRO A 55 -9.59 12.05 17.26
C PRO A 55 -8.51 11.02 16.93
N LEU A 56 -8.44 10.63 15.66
CA LEU A 56 -7.47 9.67 15.13
C LEU A 56 -6.42 10.40 14.29
N PHE A 57 -5.17 9.97 14.38
CA PHE A 57 -4.06 10.47 13.58
C PHE A 57 -3.34 9.31 12.92
N ILE A 58 -3.19 9.34 11.60
CA ILE A 58 -2.45 8.32 10.86
C ILE A 58 -0.96 8.65 11.00
N VAL A 59 -0.21 7.79 11.69
CA VAL A 59 1.23 7.96 11.89
C VAL A 59 2.06 7.46 10.72
N GLU A 60 1.51 6.57 9.90
CA GLU A 60 2.19 5.99 8.75
C GLU A 60 1.19 5.57 7.66
N ASN A 61 1.47 5.98 6.42
CA ASN A 61 0.83 5.48 5.22
C ASN A 61 1.79 5.72 4.04
N GLY A 62 2.15 4.65 3.32
CA GLY A 62 3.10 4.72 2.22
C GLY A 62 3.04 3.48 1.35
N LEU A 63 3.60 3.60 0.15
CA LEU A 63 3.75 2.52 -0.81
C LEU A 63 5.24 2.39 -1.13
N GLY A 64 5.82 1.21 -0.92
CA GLY A 64 7.16 0.91 -1.43
C GLY A 64 7.06 0.67 -2.94
N ALA A 65 7.90 1.37 -3.71
CA ALA A 65 8.03 1.22 -5.15
C ALA A 65 9.52 1.30 -5.55
N LEU A 66 9.86 0.81 -6.74
CA LEU A 66 11.16 1.06 -7.36
C LEU A 66 11.04 2.38 -8.14
N ASP A 67 11.78 3.40 -7.72
CA ASP A 67 11.76 4.70 -8.38
C ASP A 67 12.44 4.62 -9.75
N GLU A 68 11.77 5.08 -10.80
CA GLU A 68 12.36 5.25 -12.14
C GLU A 68 12.86 6.69 -12.31
N ILE A 69 14.11 6.85 -12.75
CA ILE A 69 14.69 8.17 -13.01
C ILE A 69 14.22 8.63 -14.40
N ASN A 70 13.42 9.69 -14.42
CA ASN A 70 12.99 10.34 -15.66
C ASN A 70 13.86 11.58 -15.91
N ASP A 71 14.57 11.64 -17.05
CA ASP A 71 15.51 12.71 -17.46
C ASP A 71 14.91 14.14 -17.49
N VAL A 72 13.60 14.28 -17.27
CA VAL A 72 12.86 15.54 -17.38
C VAL A 72 13.06 16.46 -16.17
N TYR A 73 13.41 15.93 -14.99
CA TYR A 73 13.49 16.73 -13.75
C TYR A 73 14.91 17.09 -13.28
N GLY A 74 15.92 16.82 -14.09
CA GLY A 74 17.31 17.16 -13.79
C GLY A 74 17.92 16.26 -12.72
N HIS A 75 19.18 15.88 -12.92
CA HIS A 75 19.95 15.10 -11.95
C HIS A 75 20.30 15.98 -10.75
N ILE A 76 19.87 15.61 -9.55
CA ILE A 76 20.51 16.02 -8.31
C ILE A 76 21.49 14.91 -7.95
N ASP A 77 22.78 15.23 -8.00
CA ASP A 77 23.80 14.33 -7.48
C ASP A 77 23.71 14.23 -5.94
N GLU A 78 24.48 13.33 -5.34
CA GLU A 78 24.56 13.17 -3.87
C GLU A 78 25.07 14.44 -3.14
N ASN A 79 25.51 15.46 -3.89
CA ASN A 79 25.93 16.77 -3.39
C ASN A 79 24.85 17.85 -3.58
N GLY A 80 23.71 17.51 -4.19
CA GLY A 80 22.59 18.42 -4.44
C GLY A 80 22.80 19.38 -5.62
N ASP A 81 23.73 19.11 -6.53
CA ASP A 81 23.98 19.96 -7.70
C ASP A 81 23.18 19.49 -8.92
N TYR A 82 22.58 20.44 -9.62
CA TYR A 82 21.91 20.21 -10.89
C TYR A 82 22.96 20.20 -11.99
N GLY A 83 23.40 19.01 -12.41
CA GLY A 83 24.33 18.86 -13.51
C GLY A 83 23.80 19.50 -14.79
N GLN A 84 24.29 20.70 -15.11
CA GLN A 84 24.03 21.39 -16.38
C GLN A 84 24.91 20.73 -17.45
N ASN A 85 24.27 20.17 -18.49
CA ASN A 85 24.94 19.98 -19.79
C ASN A 85 24.81 21.25 -20.62
#